data_AF-A0A924ZTR2-F1
#
_entry.id   AF-A0A924ZTR2-F1
#
_cell.length_a   1.000
_cell.length_b   1.000
_cell.length_c   1.000
_cell.angle_alpha   90.00
_cell.angle_beta   90.00
_cell.angle_gamma   90.00
#
_symmetry.space_group_name_H-M   'P 1'
#
loop_
_entity.id
_entity.type
_entity.pdbx_description
1 polymer ?
#
loop_
_entity_poly.entity_id
_entity_poly.type
_entity_poly.pdbx_seq_one_letter_code
_entity_poly.pdbx_strand_id
1 'polypeptide(L)'
;MTDNKIWMLLGKNILYVKHLSSSYSLMLVNYVVFFFLTPYTLNKLGEEQYGIWALISSILAYFNLSNLGLNNSFLLELPKCKNDPTKFNKLFNTVFICLLLLSVGTTIIFLILYIGFENLFKIEIGYLDTAKHTFTIVYFIFILTFVCSIFENIIYATNQIHKKNNLE
;
A
#
# COMPACT_ATOMS: atom_id res chain seq x y z
N MET A 1 -47.32 4.98 2.24
CA MET A 1 -46.10 5.59 1.63
C MET A 1 -44.86 5.52 2.53
N THR A 2 -45.02 5.21 3.83
CA THR A 2 -43.95 5.11 4.85
C THR A 2 -43.23 3.75 4.88
N ASP A 3 -43.90 2.64 4.53
CA ASP A 3 -43.33 1.29 4.62
C ASP A 3 -42.15 1.04 3.65
N ASN A 4 -42.27 1.46 2.38
CA ASN A 4 -41.21 1.24 1.38
C ASN A 4 -39.89 1.94 1.74
N LYS A 5 -39.93 3.06 2.48
CA LYS A 5 -38.71 3.74 2.96
C LYS A 5 -37.97 2.93 4.02
N ILE A 6 -38.69 2.21 4.89
CA ILE A 6 -38.10 1.44 5.99
C ILE A 6 -37.39 0.19 5.43
N TRP A 7 -38.02 -0.52 4.49
CA TRP A 7 -37.41 -1.66 3.79
C TRP A 7 -36.20 -1.26 2.94
N MET A 8 -36.24 -0.09 2.30
CA MET A 8 -35.11 0.45 1.52
C MET A 8 -33.91 0.84 2.42
N LEU A 9 -34.16 1.37 3.62
CA LEU A 9 -33.11 1.70 4.59
C LEU A 9 -32.48 0.45 5.24
N LEU A 10 -33.30 -0.56 5.56
CA LEU A 10 -32.82 -1.84 6.12
C LEU A 10 -31.97 -2.63 5.10
N GLY A 11 -32.42 -2.72 3.85
CA GLY A 11 -31.67 -3.40 2.78
C GLY A 11 -30.32 -2.73 2.50
N LYS A 12 -30.27 -1.39 2.54
CA LYS A 12 -29.02 -0.63 2.39
C LYS A 12 -28.07 -0.90 3.55
N ASN A 13 -28.54 -0.91 4.81
CA ASN A 13 -27.67 -1.19 5.97
C ASN A 13 -27.07 -2.61 5.93
N ILE A 14 -27.84 -3.62 5.52
CA ILE A 14 -27.34 -5.01 5.40
C ILE A 14 -26.28 -5.14 4.30
N LEU A 15 -26.47 -4.49 3.15
CA LEU A 15 -25.46 -4.43 2.09
C LEU A 15 -24.19 -3.73 2.55
N TYR A 16 -24.31 -2.58 3.24
CA TYR A 16 -23.17 -1.86 3.80
C TYR A 16 -22.40 -2.70 4.83
N VAL A 17 -23.09 -3.41 5.74
CA VAL A 17 -22.46 -4.31 6.72
C VAL A 17 -21.75 -5.48 6.03
N LYS A 18 -22.31 -6.03 4.95
CA LYS A 18 -21.69 -7.11 4.16
C LYS A 18 -20.44 -6.66 3.40
N HIS A 19 -20.45 -5.42 2.88
CA HIS A 19 -19.27 -4.83 2.24
C HIS A 19 -18.16 -4.54 3.25
N LEU A 20 -18.51 -4.02 4.42
CA LEU A 20 -17.57 -3.79 5.50
C LEU A 20 -16.99 -5.12 6.01
N SER A 21 -17.83 -6.13 6.25
CA SER A 21 -17.38 -7.42 6.76
C SER A 21 -16.38 -8.09 5.82
N SER A 22 -16.58 -8.03 4.51
CA SER A 22 -15.64 -8.61 3.54
C SER A 22 -14.25 -7.96 3.60
N SER A 23 -14.18 -6.64 3.78
CA SER A 23 -12.91 -5.90 3.89
C SER A 23 -12.22 -6.17 5.23
N TYR A 24 -12.98 -6.19 6.33
CA TYR A 24 -12.43 -6.48 7.66
C TYR A 24 -11.97 -7.95 7.79
N SER A 25 -12.65 -8.90 7.14
CA SER A 25 -12.20 -10.30 7.10
C SER A 25 -10.82 -10.44 6.46
N LEU A 26 -10.56 -9.74 5.35
CA LEU A 26 -9.26 -9.76 4.69
C LEU A 26 -8.16 -9.13 5.57
N MET A 27 -8.47 -8.06 6.30
CA MET A 27 -7.53 -7.47 7.26
C MET A 27 -7.23 -8.42 8.42
N LEU A 28 -8.24 -9.09 8.99
CA LEU A 28 -8.04 -10.08 10.06
C LEU A 28 -7.14 -11.23 9.60
N VAL A 29 -7.38 -11.78 8.41
CA VAL A 29 -6.53 -12.85 7.87
C VAL A 29 -5.08 -12.38 7.74
N ASN A 30 -4.84 -11.16 7.24
CA ASN A 30 -3.50 -10.60 7.17
C ASN A 30 -2.84 -10.54 8.55
N TYR A 31 -3.53 -10.02 9.56
CA TYR A 31 -2.96 -9.92 10.91
C TYR A 31 -2.65 -11.29 11.51
N VAL A 32 -3.52 -12.28 11.32
CA VAL A 32 -3.28 -13.65 11.77
C VAL A 32 -2.03 -14.22 11.09
N VAL A 33 -1.89 -14.03 9.77
CA VAL A 33 -0.70 -14.47 9.04
C VAL A 33 0.57 -13.79 9.59
N PHE A 34 0.58 -12.47 9.76
CA PHE A 34 1.73 -11.75 10.33
C PHE A 34 2.06 -12.17 11.76
N PHE A 35 1.04 -12.50 12.56
CA PHE A 35 1.21 -12.98 13.92
C PHE A 35 1.95 -14.32 13.98
N PHE A 36 1.72 -15.22 13.02
CA PHE A 36 2.46 -16.49 12.92
C PHE A 36 3.81 -16.34 12.18
N LEU A 37 3.88 -15.44 11.19
CA LEU A 37 5.09 -15.23 10.39
C LEU A 37 6.22 -14.59 11.22
N THR A 38 5.87 -13.64 12.10
CA THR A 38 6.82 -12.95 12.98
C THR A 38 7.64 -13.92 13.86
N PRO A 39 7.02 -14.79 14.70
CA PRO A 39 7.76 -15.73 15.53
C PRO A 39 8.48 -16.81 14.70
N TYR A 40 7.93 -17.21 13.55
CA TYR A 40 8.62 -18.12 12.64
C TYR A 40 9.93 -17.53 12.10
N THR A 41 9.87 -16.27 11.66
CA THR A 41 11.01 -15.52 11.11
C THR A 41 12.06 -15.28 12.20
N LEU A 42 11.62 -14.86 13.39
CA LEU A 42 12.51 -14.63 14.54
C LEU A 42 13.26 -15.91 14.94
N ASN A 43 12.58 -17.05 15.02
CA ASN A 43 13.21 -18.32 15.38
C ASN A 43 14.17 -18.86 14.31
N LYS A 44 13.96 -18.50 13.04
CA LYS A 44 14.79 -18.99 11.92
C LYS A 44 16.03 -18.13 11.66
N LEU A 45 15.89 -16.81 11.74
CA LEU A 45 16.97 -15.85 11.45
C LEU A 45 17.77 -15.46 12.71
N GLY A 46 17.20 -15.68 13.90
CA GLY A 46 17.79 -15.20 15.16
C GLY A 46 17.49 -13.73 15.43
N GLU A 47 17.81 -13.29 16.66
CA GLU A 47 17.42 -11.95 17.15
C GLU A 47 18.06 -10.82 16.33
N GLU A 48 19.33 -10.96 15.93
CA GLU A 48 20.07 -9.90 15.24
C GLU A 48 19.57 -9.63 13.82
N GLN A 49 19.37 -10.69 13.03
CA GLN A 49 18.87 -10.57 11.65
C GLN A 49 17.41 -10.12 11.62
N TYR A 50 16.60 -10.55 12.59
CA TYR A 50 15.24 -10.03 12.74
C TYR A 50 15.24 -8.55 13.12
N GLY A 51 16.18 -8.09 13.96
CA GLY A 51 16.38 -6.68 14.26
C GLY A 51 16.65 -5.85 13.00
N ILE A 52 17.55 -6.32 12.12
CA ILE A 52 17.83 -5.70 10.82
C ILE A 52 16.56 -5.65 9.95
N TRP A 53 15.82 -6.75 9.87
CA TRP A 53 14.57 -6.81 9.12
C TRP A 53 13.53 -5.82 9.65
N ALA A 54 13.37 -5.72 10.98
CA ALA A 54 12.43 -4.81 11.62
C ALA A 54 12.81 -3.33 11.37
N LEU A 55 14.10 -3.00 11.38
CA LEU A 55 14.61 -1.67 11.04
C LEU A 55 14.29 -1.31 9.59
N ILE A 56 14.64 -2.19 8.63
CA ILE A 56 14.35 -2.00 7.21
C ILE A 56 12.84 -1.83 6.99
N SER A 57 12.03 -2.69 7.60
CA SER A 57 10.56 -2.64 7.52
C SER A 57 10.00 -1.32 8.05
N SER A 58 10.58 -0.78 9.13
CA SER A 58 10.18 0.51 9.68
C SER A 58 10.49 1.66 8.72
N ILE A 59 11.68 1.66 8.11
CA ILE A 59 12.06 2.66 7.09
C ILE A 59 11.12 2.60 5.89
N LEU A 60 10.81 1.39 5.42
CA LEU A 60 9.84 1.18 4.32
C LEU A 60 8.45 1.67 4.68
N ALA A 61 8.00 1.51 5.92
CA ALA A 61 6.72 2.05 6.36
C ALA A 61 6.69 3.58 6.22
N TYR A 62 7.78 4.27 6.57
CA TYR A 62 7.90 5.72 6.35
C TYR A 62 7.94 6.08 4.86
N PHE A 63 8.63 5.31 4.02
CA PHE A 63 8.60 5.52 2.58
C PHE A 63 7.20 5.32 1.98
N ASN A 64 6.45 4.32 2.43
CA ASN A 64 5.06 4.12 2.02
C ASN A 64 4.17 5.31 2.40
N LEU A 65 4.41 5.93 3.55
CA LEU A 65 3.70 7.13 3.98
C LEU A 65 3.97 8.35 3.07
N SER A 66 5.09 8.37 2.36
CA SER A 66 5.47 9.44 1.43
C SER A 66 4.49 9.64 0.27
N ASN A 67 3.59 8.68 0.01
CA ASN A 67 2.55 8.82 -1.00
C ASN A 67 1.48 9.87 -0.61
N LEU A 68 1.44 10.31 0.65
CA LEU A 68 0.51 11.34 1.16
C LEU A 68 -0.98 11.11 0.82
N GLY A 69 -1.36 9.86 0.50
CA GLY A 69 -2.71 9.52 0.08
C GLY A 69 -3.07 9.83 -1.39
N LEU A 70 -2.11 10.13 -2.28
CA LEU A 70 -2.40 10.37 -3.71
C LEU A 70 -3.16 9.21 -4.36
N ASN A 71 -2.82 7.97 -4.00
CA ASN A 71 -3.55 6.79 -4.48
C ASN A 71 -5.03 6.80 -4.07
N ASN A 72 -5.35 7.22 -2.85
CA ASN A 72 -6.73 7.31 -2.38
C ASN A 72 -7.48 8.44 -3.11
N SER A 73 -6.85 9.59 -3.30
CA SER A 73 -7.43 10.70 -4.06
C SER A 73 -7.71 10.30 -5.51
N PHE A 74 -6.79 9.58 -6.15
CA PHE A 74 -6.97 9.07 -7.50
C PHE A 74 -8.16 8.11 -7.60
N LEU A 75 -8.29 7.16 -6.66
CA LEU A 75 -9.42 6.23 -6.57
C LEU A 75 -10.77 6.95 -6.41
N LEU A 76 -10.83 8.04 -5.66
CA LEU A 76 -12.06 8.81 -5.44
C LEU A 76 -12.49 9.62 -6.67
N GLU A 77 -11.54 10.12 -7.46
CA GLU A 77 -11.81 10.92 -8.67
C GLU A 77 -12.04 10.06 -9.91
N LEU A 78 -11.49 8.84 -9.97
CA LEU A 78 -11.62 7.87 -11.06
C LEU A 78 -13.06 7.67 -11.58
N PRO A 79 -14.09 7.45 -10.73
CA PRO A 79 -15.46 7.24 -11.18
C PRO A 79 -16.06 8.44 -11.92
N LYS A 80 -15.60 9.67 -11.62
CA LYS A 80 -16.10 10.90 -12.26
C LYS A 80 -15.60 11.04 -13.71
N CYS A 81 -14.54 10.32 -14.06
CA CYS A 81 -13.94 10.34 -15.39
C CYS A 81 -14.44 9.21 -16.32
N LYS A 82 -15.39 8.36 -15.88
CA LYS A 82 -15.84 7.16 -16.62
C LYS A 82 -16.27 7.43 -18.07
N ASN A 83 -16.93 8.56 -18.33
CA ASN A 83 -17.48 8.89 -19.65
C ASN A 83 -16.60 9.87 -20.45
N ASP A 84 -15.44 10.28 -19.92
CA ASP A 84 -14.61 11.32 -20.51
C ASP A 84 -13.12 10.88 -20.55
N PRO A 85 -12.66 10.31 -21.68
CA PRO A 85 -11.30 9.78 -21.80
C PRO A 85 -10.24 10.88 -21.68
N THR A 86 -10.58 12.13 -22.02
CA THR A 86 -9.64 13.25 -21.93
C THR A 86 -9.34 13.61 -20.47
N LYS A 87 -10.38 13.63 -19.62
CA LYS A 87 -10.23 13.87 -18.17
C LYS A 87 -9.50 12.72 -17.49
N PHE A 88 -9.78 11.47 -17.89
CA PHE A 88 -9.07 10.30 -17.37
C PHE A 88 -7.56 10.39 -17.65
N ASN A 89 -7.16 10.62 -18.90
CA ASN A 89 -5.75 10.73 -19.27
C ASN A 89 -5.05 11.87 -18.55
N LYS A 90 -5.74 13.00 -18.36
CA LYS A 90 -5.19 14.13 -17.60
C LYS A 90 -4.97 13.77 -16.13
N LEU A 91 -5.97 13.18 -15.47
CA LEU A 91 -5.89 12.76 -14.07
C LEU A 91 -4.77 11.72 -13.88
N PHE A 92 -4.73 10.70 -14.74
CA PHE A 92 -3.70 9.67 -14.73
C PHE A 92 -2.29 10.26 -14.87
N ASN A 93 -2.07 11.09 -15.89
CA ASN A 93 -0.76 11.70 -16.13
C ASN A 93 -0.34 12.61 -14.96
N THR A 94 -1.26 13.39 -14.39
CA THR A 94 -0.93 14.24 -13.23
C THR A 94 -0.50 13.40 -12.02
N VAL A 95 -1.29 12.39 -11.64
CA VAL A 95 -0.95 11.54 -10.48
C VAL A 95 0.32 10.73 -10.75
N PHE A 96 0.49 10.21 -11.95
CA PHE A 96 1.69 9.45 -12.34
C PHE A 96 2.95 10.31 -12.26
N ILE A 97 2.92 11.55 -12.78
CA ILE A 97 4.05 12.49 -12.68
C ILE A 97 4.33 12.85 -11.21
N CYS A 98 3.29 13.07 -10.40
CA CYS A 98 3.48 13.32 -8.96
C CYS A 98 4.16 12.13 -8.26
N LEU A 99 3.74 10.90 -8.54
CA LEU A 99 4.35 9.69 -7.99
C LEU A 99 5.82 9.53 -8.45
N LEU A 100 6.13 9.85 -9.71
CA LEU A 100 7.51 9.86 -10.20
C LEU A 100 8.38 10.90 -9.50
N LEU A 101 7.85 12.11 -9.26
CA LEU A 101 8.60 13.13 -8.52
C LEU A 101 8.85 12.72 -7.06
N LEU A 102 7.85 12.10 -6.42
CA LEU A 102 8.00 11.56 -5.06
C LEU A 102 9.00 10.40 -5.00
N SER A 103 9.02 9.52 -6.01
CA SER A 103 9.97 8.40 -6.04
C SER A 103 11.43 8.85 -6.20
N VAL A 104 11.67 9.96 -6.92
CA VAL A 104 12.99 10.61 -6.94
C VAL A 104 13.34 11.11 -5.55
N GLY A 105 12.40 11.75 -4.84
CA GLY A 105 12.57 12.20 -3.46
C GLY A 105 12.94 11.06 -2.49
N THR A 106 12.19 9.95 -2.54
CA THR A 106 12.49 8.78 -1.70
C THR A 106 13.84 8.16 -2.04
N THR A 107 14.27 8.22 -3.30
CA THR A 107 15.58 7.71 -3.75
C THR A 107 16.73 8.52 -3.18
N ILE A 108 16.59 9.84 -3.12
CA ILE A 108 17.59 10.71 -2.49
C ILE A 108 17.70 10.37 -1.00
N ILE A 109 16.58 10.22 -0.29
CA ILE A 109 16.56 9.86 1.13
C ILE A 109 17.18 8.48 1.34
N PHE A 110 16.86 7.51 0.49
CA PHE A 110 17.45 6.18 0.53
C PHE A 110 18.98 6.22 0.38
N LEU A 111 19.51 6.99 -0.58
CA LEU A 111 20.96 7.13 -0.78
C LEU A 111 21.65 7.72 0.45
N ILE A 112 21.05 8.72 1.09
CA ILE A 112 21.56 9.32 2.34
C ILE A 112 21.62 8.26 3.45
N LEU A 113 20.54 7.49 3.62
CA LEU A 113 20.48 6.41 4.62
C LEU A 113 21.46 5.27 4.30
N TYR A 114 21.66 4.95 3.02
CA TYR A 114 22.57 3.90 2.57
C TYR A 114 24.05 4.26 2.86
N ILE A 115 24.44 5.51 2.62
CA ILE A 115 25.79 6.01 2.94
C ILE A 115 25.98 6.10 4.46
N GLY A 116 24.98 6.58 5.19
CA GLY A 116 25.00 6.70 6.64
C GLY A 116 24.76 5.39 7.40
N PHE A 117 24.53 4.27 6.71
CA PHE A 117 23.99 3.05 7.30
C PHE A 117 24.87 2.48 8.41
N GLU A 118 26.19 2.47 8.22
CA GLU A 118 27.15 1.95 9.22
C GLU A 118 27.23 2.80 10.49
N ASN A 119 27.08 4.12 10.36
CA ASN A 119 27.18 5.05 11.49
C ASN A 119 25.85 5.20 12.24
N LEU A 120 24.73 5.12 11.52
CA LEU A 120 23.39 5.27 12.08
C LEU A 120 22.89 3.98 12.73
N PHE A 121 23.27 2.81 12.20
CA PHE A 121 22.87 1.52 12.73
C PHE A 121 24.09 0.79 13.29
N LYS A 122 24.17 0.70 14.63
CA LYS A 122 25.19 -0.10 15.34
C LYS A 122 24.89 -1.59 15.12
N ILE A 123 25.34 -2.14 13.99
CA ILE A 123 25.16 -3.54 13.60
C ILE A 123 26.49 -4.28 13.84
N GLU A 124 26.40 -5.53 14.30
CA GLU A 124 27.59 -6.38 14.46
C GLU A 124 28.25 -6.62 13.09
N ILE A 125 29.58 -6.53 13.04
CA ILE A 125 30.39 -6.39 11.82
C ILE A 125 30.17 -7.55 10.83
N GLY A 126 29.74 -8.72 11.31
CA GLY A 126 29.46 -9.89 10.47
C GLY A 126 28.22 -9.81 9.59
N TYR A 127 27.24 -8.94 9.89
CA TYR A 127 25.96 -8.88 9.17
C TYR A 127 25.75 -7.63 8.32
N LEU A 128 26.74 -6.73 8.27
CA LEU A 128 26.63 -5.45 7.55
C LEU A 128 26.36 -5.64 6.05
N ASP A 129 27.05 -6.58 5.40
CA ASP A 129 26.86 -6.84 3.98
C ASP A 129 25.48 -7.42 3.68
N THR A 130 25.01 -8.36 4.50
CA THR A 130 23.67 -8.93 4.37
C THR A 130 22.58 -7.88 4.57
N ALA A 131 22.77 -6.97 5.53
CA ALA A 131 21.84 -5.87 5.80
C ALA A 131 21.75 -4.91 4.62
N LYS A 132 22.88 -4.48 4.04
CA LYS A 132 22.91 -3.57 2.89
C LYS A 132 22.27 -4.18 1.65
N HIS A 133 22.56 -5.45 1.35
CA HIS A 133 21.93 -6.15 0.23
C HIS A 133 20.41 -6.27 0.42
N THR A 134 19.98 -6.66 1.62
CA THR A 134 18.54 -6.74 1.95
C THR A 134 17.87 -5.38 1.79
N PHE A 135 18.47 -4.32 2.34
CA PHE A 135 17.91 -2.97 2.25
C PHE A 135 17.78 -2.50 0.80
N THR A 136 18.77 -2.81 -0.05
CA THR A 136 18.76 -2.47 -1.48
C THR A 136 17.67 -3.23 -2.23
N ILE A 137 17.56 -4.54 -2.01
CA ILE A 137 16.55 -5.38 -2.66
C ILE A 137 15.15 -4.90 -2.29
N VAL A 138 14.89 -4.69 -1.00
CA VAL A 138 13.54 -4.30 -0.57
C VAL A 138 13.22 -2.87 -1.01
N TYR A 139 14.19 -1.96 -1.03
CA TYR A 139 13.99 -0.62 -1.59
C TYR A 139 13.69 -0.65 -3.10
N PHE A 140 14.35 -1.53 -3.85
CA PHE A 140 14.06 -1.71 -5.27
C PHE A 140 12.63 -2.22 -5.50
N ILE A 141 12.19 -3.21 -4.72
CA ILE A 141 10.80 -3.69 -4.73
C ILE A 141 9.83 -2.55 -4.38
N PHE A 142 10.18 -1.74 -3.38
CA PHE A 142 9.39 -0.57 -3.00
C PHE A 142 9.21 0.41 -4.17
N ILE A 143 10.28 0.80 -4.87
CA ILE A 143 10.15 1.72 -6.02
C ILE A 143 9.22 1.14 -7.09
N LEU A 144 9.40 -0.15 -7.43
CA LEU A 144 8.57 -0.81 -8.43
C LEU A 144 7.09 -0.80 -8.03
N THR A 145 6.79 -1.22 -6.80
CA THR A 145 5.41 -1.22 -6.29
C THR A 145 4.83 0.19 -6.19
N PHE A 146 5.63 1.18 -5.78
CA PHE A 146 5.22 2.57 -5.65
C PHE A 146 4.78 3.15 -7.00
N VAL A 147 5.55 2.93 -8.06
CA VAL A 147 5.21 3.38 -9.42
C VAL A 147 4.06 2.56 -10.01
N CYS A 148 4.03 1.24 -9.79
CA CYS A 148 2.97 0.37 -10.29
C CYS A 148 1.62 0.57 -9.58
N SER A 149 1.59 1.17 -8.39
CA SER A 149 0.39 1.29 -7.55
C SER A 149 -0.80 1.97 -8.24
N ILE A 150 -0.55 2.89 -9.21
CA ILE A 150 -1.62 3.54 -9.97
C ILE A 150 -2.42 2.56 -10.83
N PHE A 151 -1.77 1.51 -11.36
CA PHE A 151 -2.43 0.50 -12.20
C PHE A 151 -3.32 -0.40 -11.36
N GLU A 152 -2.87 -0.77 -10.16
CA GLU A 152 -3.68 -1.53 -9.20
C GLU A 152 -4.97 -0.77 -8.86
N ASN A 153 -4.88 0.56 -8.70
CA ASN A 153 -6.03 1.41 -8.42
C ASN A 153 -7.05 1.42 -9.58
N ILE A 154 -6.60 1.40 -10.83
CA ILE A 154 -7.50 1.35 -12.01
C ILE A 154 -8.27 0.03 -12.03
N ILE A 155 -7.58 -1.09 -11.81
CA ILE A 155 -8.19 -2.43 -11.77
C ILE A 155 -9.21 -2.52 -10.63
N TYR A 156 -8.82 -2.04 -9.45
CA TYR A 156 -9.68 -2.02 -8.27
C TYR A 156 -10.94 -1.17 -8.49
N ALA A 157 -10.79 0.03 -9.06
CA ALA A 157 -11.92 0.91 -9.37
C ALA A 157 -12.89 0.29 -10.39
N THR A 158 -12.35 -0.35 -11.43
CA THR A 158 -13.15 -1.02 -12.47
C THR A 158 -13.97 -2.17 -11.89
N ASN A 159 -13.34 -3.00 -11.05
CA ASN A 159 -14.02 -4.10 -10.35
C ASN A 159 -15.17 -3.62 -9.46
N GLN A 160 -15.01 -2.49 -8.78
CA GLN A 160 -16.09 -1.92 -7.95
C GLN A 160 -17.24 -1.35 -8.79
N ILE A 161 -16.94 -0.71 -9.92
CA ILE A 161 -17.95 -0.20 -10.85
C ILE A 161 -18.77 -1.34 -11.45
N HIS A 162 -18.13 -2.45 -11.85
CA HIS A 162 -18.83 -3.63 -12.37
C HIS A 162 -19.78 -4.25 -11.34
N LYS A 163 -19.36 -4.36 -10.07
CA LYS A 163 -20.25 -4.85 -9.00
C LYS A 163 -21.45 -3.94 -8.77
N LYS A 164 -21.28 -2.62 -8.86
CA LYS A 164 -22.38 -1.66 -8.68
C LYS A 164 -23.39 -1.71 -9.83
N ASN A 165 -22.91 -1.83 -11.08
CA ASN A 165 -23.77 -1.92 -12.27
C ASN A 165 -24.61 -3.20 -12.35
N ASN A 166 -24.18 -4.31 -11.73
CA ASN A 166 -24.94 -5.56 -11.72
C ASN A 166 -26.02 -5.62 -10.60
N LEU A 167 -26.14 -4.56 -9.79
CA LEU A 167 -27.11 -4.44 -8.70
C LEU A 167 -28.23 -3.42 -9.00
N GLU A 168 -28.16 -2.74 -10.16
CA GLU A 168 -29.20 -1.86 -10.72
C GLU A 168 -29.90 -2.58 -11.90
#